data_AF-A0A384IA39-F1
#
_entry.id   AF-A0A384IA39-F1
#
_cell.length_a   1.000
_cell.length_b   1.000
_cell.length_c   1.000
_cell.angle_alpha   90.00
_cell.angle_beta   90.00
_cell.angle_gamma   90.00
#
_symmetry.space_group_name_H-M   'P 1'
#
loop_
_entity.id
_entity.type
_entity.pdbx_description
1 polymer ?
#
loop_
_entity_poly.entity_id
_entity_poly.type
_entity_poly.pdbx_seq_one_letter_code
_entity_poly.pdbx_strand_id
1 'polypeptide(L)'
;MAIEAYENLQIVRGTVAADGTRTAGYGFKVTKISAGTYTLTFNNDFVEKPSVVATLDGDSWSLLDNAHVTGATTERVTVRTGNSDGVVADRPFHFVAMG
;
A
#
# COMPACT_ATOMS: atom_id res chain seq x y z
N MET A 1 -23.27 24.05 -12.85
CA MET A 1 -23.95 22.85 -12.32
C MET A 1 -22.94 22.16 -11.43
N ALA A 2 -23.20 22.02 -10.14
CA ALA A 2 -22.31 21.28 -9.24
C ALA A 2 -22.62 19.78 -9.38
N ILE A 3 -21.60 18.95 -9.48
CA ILE A 3 -21.73 17.50 -9.48
C ILE A 3 -21.48 17.03 -8.06
N GLU A 4 -22.42 16.28 -7.49
CA GLU A 4 -22.25 15.63 -6.19
C GLU A 4 -21.44 14.34 -6.35
N ALA A 5 -20.73 13.93 -5.29
CA ALA A 5 -20.02 12.67 -5.28
C ALA A 5 -21.00 11.50 -5.41
N TYR A 6 -20.67 10.51 -6.24
CA TYR A 6 -21.50 9.32 -6.42
C TYR A 6 -21.52 8.43 -5.16
N GLU A 7 -20.47 8.49 -4.34
CA GLU A 7 -20.25 7.61 -3.19
C GLU A 7 -19.60 8.36 -2.02
N ASN A 8 -19.87 7.92 -0.79
CA ASN A 8 -19.20 8.40 0.42
C ASN A 8 -18.02 7.48 0.76
N LEU A 9 -16.87 7.76 0.16
CA LEU A 9 -15.70 6.89 0.20
C LEU A 9 -14.81 7.13 1.43
N GLN A 10 -14.34 6.04 2.03
CA GLN A 10 -13.20 6.05 2.95
C GLN A 10 -11.91 6.14 2.14
N ILE A 11 -10.93 6.89 2.66
CA ILE A 11 -9.59 6.99 2.06
C ILE A 11 -8.56 6.67 3.13
N VAL A 12 -7.73 5.67 2.87
CA VAL A 12 -6.55 5.38 3.68
C VAL A 12 -5.32 5.46 2.79
N ARG A 13 -4.34 6.27 3.19
CA ARG A 13 -3.08 6.43 2.47
C ARG A 13 -1.92 6.42 3.44
N GLY A 14 -0.74 6.06 2.94
CA GLY A 14 0.46 6.14 3.75
C GLY A 14 1.73 5.81 3.00
N THR A 15 2.83 5.96 3.72
CA THR A 15 4.18 5.61 3.26
C THR A 15 4.77 4.62 4.25
N VAL A 16 5.42 3.60 3.71
CA VAL A 16 5.99 2.46 4.44
C VAL A 16 7.45 2.36 4.04
N ALA A 17 8.35 2.37 5.02
CA ALA A 17 9.78 2.15 4.82
C ALA A 17 10.09 0.66 4.57
N ALA A 18 11.28 0.37 4.04
CA ALA A 18 11.72 -0.99 3.70
C ALA A 18 11.83 -1.95 4.91
N ASP A 19 11.94 -1.42 6.13
CA ASP A 19 11.91 -2.21 7.36
C ASP A 19 10.48 -2.55 7.82
N GLY A 20 9.45 -2.00 7.16
CA GLY A 20 8.04 -2.13 7.55
C GLY A 20 7.56 -1.01 8.47
N THR A 21 8.37 0.00 8.76
CA THR A 21 7.96 1.15 9.57
C THR A 21 7.03 2.05 8.77
N ARG A 22 5.89 2.44 9.36
CA ARG A 22 5.02 3.48 8.79
C ARG A 22 5.65 4.86 9.00
N THR A 23 6.06 5.52 7.92
CA THR A 23 6.67 6.86 7.97
C THR A 23 5.66 7.98 7.78
N ALA A 24 4.52 7.71 7.14
CA ALA A 24 3.44 8.68 6.96
C ALA A 24 2.06 8.03 6.87
N GLY A 25 1.03 8.81 7.19
CA GLY A 25 -0.37 8.39 7.13
C GLY A 25 -0.92 7.84 8.45
N TYR A 26 -2.24 7.63 8.48
CA TYR A 26 -3.00 7.14 9.64
C TYR A 26 -4.11 6.20 9.15
N GLY A 27 -4.74 5.48 10.09
CA GLY A 27 -5.85 4.56 9.77
C GLY A 27 -5.44 3.15 9.38
N PHE A 28 -4.14 2.81 9.50
CA PHE A 28 -3.62 1.46 9.24
C PHE A 28 -2.41 1.14 10.12
N LYS A 29 -2.12 -0.16 10.23
CA LYS A 29 -0.92 -0.76 10.80
C LYS A 29 -0.15 -1.50 9.70
N VAL A 30 1.16 -1.57 9.82
CA VAL A 30 2.03 -2.32 8.91
C VAL A 30 2.60 -3.51 9.66
N THR A 31 2.56 -4.68 9.03
CA THR A 31 3.29 -5.87 9.46
C THR A 31 4.16 -6.34 8.30
N LYS A 32 5.48 -6.34 8.49
CA LYS A 32 6.40 -6.99 7.55
C LYS A 32 6.40 -8.49 7.81
N ILE A 33 5.93 -9.27 6.84
CA ILE A 33 5.76 -10.72 6.97
C ILE A 33 7.06 -11.45 6.66
N SER A 34 7.75 -11.02 5.61
CA SER A 34 9.02 -11.53 5.15
C SER A 34 9.69 -10.50 4.24
N ALA A 35 10.87 -10.81 3.69
CA ALA A 35 11.54 -9.94 2.74
C ALA A 35 10.61 -9.55 1.58
N GLY A 36 10.47 -8.26 1.35
CA GLY A 36 9.64 -7.66 0.33
C GLY A 36 8.16 -8.00 0.44
N THR A 37 7.63 -8.40 1.61
CA THR A 37 6.20 -8.71 1.78
C THR A 37 5.64 -8.03 3.02
N TYR A 38 4.65 -7.17 2.81
CA TYR A 38 4.04 -6.33 3.83
C TYR A 38 2.53 -6.51 3.82
N THR A 39 1.94 -6.59 5.02
CA THR A 39 0.50 -6.50 5.21
C THR A 39 0.15 -5.17 5.86
N LEU A 40 -0.76 -4.44 5.22
CA LEU A 40 -1.37 -3.23 5.74
C LEU A 40 -2.74 -3.62 6.29
N THR A 41 -2.93 -3.51 7.60
CA THR A 41 -4.23 -3.77 8.23
C THR A 41 -4.90 -2.45 8.56
N PHE A 42 -6.12 -2.24 8.09
CA PHE A 42 -6.87 -1.02 8.37
C PHE A 42 -7.36 -1.02 9.82
N ASN A 43 -7.40 0.16 10.44
CA ASN A 43 -7.92 0.30 11.80
C ASN A 43 -9.46 0.19 11.82
N ASN A 44 -10.09 0.62 10.73
CA ASN A 44 -11.50 0.45 10.44
C ASN A 44 -11.61 -0.23 9.07
N ASP A 45 -12.36 -1.33 9.01
CA ASP A 45 -12.56 -2.05 7.76
C ASP A 45 -13.34 -1.19 6.76
N PHE A 46 -13.00 -1.32 5.48
CA PHE A 46 -13.82 -0.76 4.42
C PHE A 46 -15.16 -1.50 4.33
N VAL A 47 -16.22 -0.82 3.89
CA VAL A 47 -17.54 -1.43 3.70
C VAL A 47 -17.48 -2.45 2.56
N GLU A 48 -16.79 -2.09 1.48
CA GLU A 48 -16.51 -2.97 0.34
C GLU A 48 -15.00 -3.06 0.07
N LYS A 49 -14.58 -3.97 -0.79
CA LYS A 49 -13.15 -4.12 -1.11
C LYS A 49 -12.64 -2.82 -1.77
N PRO A 50 -11.66 -2.11 -1.18
CA PRO A 50 -11.18 -0.87 -1.74
C PRO A 50 -10.40 -1.10 -3.05
N SER A 51 -10.38 -0.09 -3.89
CA SER A 51 -9.39 0.04 -4.95
C SER A 51 -8.09 0.55 -4.35
N VAL A 52 -6.97 -0.12 -4.66
CA VAL A 52 -5.68 0.16 -4.04
C VAL A 52 -4.58 0.24 -5.07
N VAL A 53 -3.76 1.27 -4.97
CA VAL A 53 -2.52 1.42 -5.73
C VAL A 53 -1.37 1.57 -4.76
N ALA A 54 -0.22 0.97 -5.10
CA ALA A 54 1.03 1.14 -4.40
C ALA A 54 2.13 1.45 -5.41
N THR A 55 3.10 2.26 -5.01
CA THR A 55 4.23 2.65 -5.85
C THR A 55 5.46 2.80 -4.98
N LEU A 56 6.63 2.47 -5.53
CA LEU A 56 7.89 2.64 -4.83
C LEU A 56 8.09 4.08 -4.37
N ASP A 57 8.80 4.23 -3.27
CA ASP A 57 9.13 5.52 -2.68
C ASP A 57 10.64 5.78 -2.74
N GLY A 58 11.06 6.99 -3.10
CA GLY A 58 12.46 7.39 -3.21
C GLY A 58 13.09 7.29 -4.60
N ASP A 59 14.25 7.95 -4.76
CA ASP A 59 14.79 8.34 -6.08
C ASP A 59 15.97 7.49 -6.57
N SER A 60 16.44 6.53 -5.77
CA SER A 60 17.67 5.76 -6.04
C SER A 60 17.45 4.33 -6.52
N TRP A 61 16.21 3.97 -6.88
CA TRP A 61 15.85 2.62 -7.28
C TRP A 61 15.93 2.44 -8.80
N SER A 62 16.18 1.21 -9.25
CA SER A 62 16.08 0.89 -10.67
C SER A 62 14.63 0.99 -11.14
N LEU A 63 14.44 1.32 -12.42
CA LEU A 63 13.11 1.29 -13.06
C LEU A 63 12.50 -0.13 -13.11
N LEU A 64 13.31 -1.15 -12.85
CA LEU A 64 12.87 -2.55 -12.75
C LEU A 64 12.41 -2.94 -11.34
N ASP A 65 12.75 -2.15 -10.32
CA ASP A 65 12.24 -2.35 -8.97
C ASP A 65 10.73 -2.05 -8.98
N ASN A 66 9.97 -2.72 -8.11
CA ASN A 66 8.51 -2.65 -8.15
C ASN A 66 7.86 -2.76 -6.77
N ALA A 67 6.63 -2.25 -6.69
CA ALA A 67 5.70 -2.46 -5.59
C ALA A 67 4.36 -2.93 -6.18
N HIS A 68 3.93 -4.14 -5.81
CA HIS A 68 2.72 -4.78 -6.29
C HIS A 68 1.72 -4.96 -5.17
N VAL A 69 0.50 -4.46 -5.36
CA VAL A 69 -0.65 -4.91 -4.57
C VAL A 69 -1.00 -6.31 -5.02
N THR A 70 -0.78 -7.31 -4.17
CA THR A 70 -0.98 -8.73 -4.49
C THR A 70 -2.22 -9.33 -3.82
N GLY A 71 -2.87 -8.58 -2.95
CA GLY A 71 -4.18 -8.91 -2.38
C GLY A 71 -4.79 -7.71 -1.67
N ALA A 72 -6.12 -7.62 -1.71
CA ALA A 72 -6.89 -6.62 -0.98
C ALA A 72 -8.21 -7.26 -0.50
N THR A 73 -8.52 -7.07 0.78
CA THR A 73 -9.82 -7.34 1.41
C THR A 73 -10.34 -6.03 2.01
N THR A 74 -11.50 -6.08 2.64
CA THR A 74 -12.03 -4.95 3.44
C THR A 74 -11.14 -4.59 4.62
N GLU A 75 -10.45 -5.57 5.23
CA GLU A 75 -9.63 -5.34 6.43
C GLU A 75 -8.16 -5.09 6.14
N ARG A 76 -7.63 -5.57 5.00
CA ARG A 76 -6.19 -5.53 4.74
C ARG A 76 -5.78 -5.54 3.29
N VAL A 77 -4.54 -5.09 3.06
CA VAL A 77 -3.84 -5.14 1.77
C VAL A 77 -2.51 -5.85 1.94
N THR A 78 -2.14 -6.69 0.97
CA THR A 78 -0.80 -7.25 0.88
C THR A 78 -0.04 -6.57 -0.26
N VAL A 79 1.10 -5.96 0.07
CA VAL A 79 2.04 -5.38 -0.89
C VAL A 79 3.29 -6.24 -0.95
N ARG A 80 3.73 -6.58 -2.16
CA ARG A 80 5.04 -7.20 -2.40
C ARG A 80 5.95 -6.23 -3.14
N THR A 81 7.20 -6.15 -2.71
CA THR A 81 8.23 -5.36 -3.37
C THR A 81 9.33 -6.25 -3.93
N GLY A 82 9.93 -5.83 -5.03
CA GLY A 82 11.00 -6.56 -5.72
C GLY A 82 12.14 -5.65 -6.16
N ASN A 83 13.32 -6.22 -6.34
CA ASN A 83 14.48 -5.54 -6.90
C ASN A 83 14.55 -5.74 -8.44
N SER A 84 15.58 -5.14 -9.04
CA SER A 84 15.88 -5.21 -10.47
C SER A 84 16.17 -6.61 -11.02
N ASP A 85 16.42 -7.60 -10.17
CA ASP A 85 16.68 -8.99 -10.59
C ASP A 85 15.39 -9.82 -10.65
N GLY A 86 14.23 -9.21 -10.38
CA GLY A 86 12.94 -9.89 -10.35
C GLY A 86 12.73 -10.76 -9.11
N VAL A 87 13.54 -10.58 -8.06
CA VAL A 87 13.38 -11.29 -6.78
C VAL A 87 12.73 -10.38 -5.73
N VAL A 88 12.05 -10.99 -4.76
CA VAL A 88 11.48 -10.25 -3.62
C VAL A 88 12.59 -9.56 -2.85
N ALA A 89 12.41 -8.27 -2.59
CA ALA A 89 13.38 -7.47 -1.87
C ALA A 89 12.66 -6.36 -1.12
N ASP A 90 13.20 -5.99 0.04
CA ASP A 90 12.66 -4.91 0.84
C ASP A 90 12.84 -3.58 0.11
N ARG A 91 11.71 -2.90 -0.17
CA ARG A 91 11.70 -1.53 -0.69
C ARG A 91 10.66 -0.69 0.03
N PRO A 92 10.92 0.61 0.18
CA PRO A 92 9.90 1.53 0.66
C PRO A 92 8.85 1.76 -0.44
N PHE A 93 7.61 2.04 -0.03
CA PHE A 93 6.51 2.32 -0.95
C PHE A 93 5.49 3.26 -0.29
N HIS A 94 4.75 3.99 -1.12
CA HIS A 94 3.54 4.67 -0.71
C HIS A 94 2.32 3.98 -1.33
N PHE A 95 1.16 4.16 -0.71
CA PHE A 95 -0.10 3.60 -1.20
C PHE A 95 -1.28 4.53 -0.94
N VAL A 96 -2.32 4.33 -1.74
CA VAL A 96 -3.66 4.89 -1.51
C VAL A 96 -4.68 3.78 -1.70
N ALA A 97 -5.57 3.62 -0.72
CA ALA A 97 -6.73 2.74 -0.75
C ALA A 97 -7.99 3.60 -0.63
N MET A 98 -8.94 3.39 -1.54
CA MET A 98 -10.22 4.12 -1.57
C MET A 98 -11.38 3.14 -1.82
N GLY A 99 -12.46 3.29 -1.07
CA GLY A 99 -13.64 2.42 -1.14
C GLY A 99 -14.59 2.66 0.01
#